data_AF-A0A7W5YEB6-F1
#
_entry.id   AF-A0A7W5YEB6-F1
#
_cell.length_a   1.000
_cell.length_b   1.000
_cell.length_c   1.000
_cell.angle_alpha   90.00
_cell.angle_beta   90.00
_cell.angle_gamma   90.00
#
_symmetry.space_group_name_H-M   'P 1'
#
loop_
_entity.id
_entity.type
_entity.pdbx_description
1 polymer ?
#
loop_
_entity_poly.entity_id
_entity_poly.type
_entity_poly.pdbx_seq_one_letter_code
_entity_poly.pdbx_strand_id
1 'polypeptide(L)' 'MILIVAISILLLGVRLLLGKQFVHTHIEGNKAMNDQGITCYRDMEKKERSHNRFAVSEKSK' A
#
# COMPACT_ATOMS: atom_id res chain seq x y z
N MET A 1 0.49 37.02 10.84
CA MET A 1 0.88 35.58 10.89
C MET A 1 -0.29 34.63 10.71
N ILE A 2 -1.43 34.86 11.37
CA ILE A 2 -2.58 33.90 11.37
C ILE A 2 -3.20 33.69 9.98
N LEU A 3 -3.20 34.70 9.10
CA LEU A 3 -3.77 34.60 7.76
C LEU A 3 -3.09 33.54 6.89
N ILE A 4 -1.76 33.42 6.97
CA ILE A 4 -0.99 32.41 6.23
C ILE A 4 -1.28 31.00 6.75
N VAL A 5 -1.43 30.85 8.06
CA VAL A 5 -1.77 29.57 8.70
C VAL A 5 -3.18 29.12 8.31
N ALA A 6 -4.14 30.05 8.26
CA ALA A 6 -5.50 29.74 7.84
C ALA A 6 -5.55 29.27 6.36
N ILE A 7 -4.81 29.95 5.49
CA ILE A 7 -4.72 29.59 4.06
C ILE A 7 -4.05 28.23 3.87
N SER A 8 -2.99 27.92 4.61
CA SER A 8 -2.30 26.63 4.50
C SER A 8 -3.17 25.47 4.98
N ILE A 9 -3.92 25.62 6.07
CA ILE A 9 -4.88 24.61 6.56
C ILE A 9 -6.00 24.37 5.52
N LEU A 10 -6.53 25.44 4.92
CA LEU A 10 -7.54 25.35 3.86
C LEU A 10 -7.01 24.61 2.63
N LEU A 11 -5.82 24.96 2.16
CA LEU A 11 -5.17 24.30 1.02
C LEU A 11 -4.88 22.83 1.31
N LEU A 12 -4.43 22.50 2.52
CA LEU A 12 -4.22 21.11 2.95
C LEU A 12 -5.55 20.33 2.95
N GLY A 13 -6.60 20.90 3.54
CA GLY A 13 -7.92 20.27 3.60
C GLY A 13 -8.51 20.00 2.22
N VAL A 14 -8.46 20.98 1.32
CA VAL A 14 -8.92 20.82 -0.07
C VAL A 14 -8.10 19.76 -0.81
N ARG A 15 -6.78 19.70 -0.57
CA ARG A 15 -5.91 18.66 -1.13
C ARG A 15 -6.20 17.27 -0.56
N LEU A 16 -6.64 17.14 0.69
CA LEU A 16 -7.09 15.85 1.22
C LEU A 16 -8.46 15.43 0.69
N LEU A 17 -9.37 16.39 0.43
CA LEU A 17 -10.72 16.11 -0.06
C LEU A 17 -10.77 15.84 -1.57
N LEU A 18 -9.90 16.49 -2.36
CA LEU A 18 -9.80 16.33 -3.82
C LEU A 18 -8.61 15.45 -4.24
N GLY A 19 -7.59 15.32 -3.40
CA GLY A 19 -6.50 14.39 -3.62
C GLY A 19 -7.04 12.99 -3.45
N LYS A 20 -6.72 12.11 -4.41
CA LYS A 20 -7.02 10.68 -4.36
C LYS A 20 -6.86 10.21 -2.91
N GLN A 21 -7.96 9.68 -2.36
CA GLN A 21 -8.04 9.04 -1.05
C GLN A 21 -6.71 8.35 -0.77
N PHE A 22 -6.08 8.64 0.39
CA PHE A 22 -4.78 8.05 0.77
C PHE A 22 -4.74 6.61 0.26
N VAL A 23 -3.87 6.35 -0.72
CA VAL A 23 -3.68 4.99 -1.21
C VAL A 23 -3.43 4.16 0.02
N HIS A 24 -4.22 3.10 0.22
CA HIS A 24 -4.17 2.30 1.44
C HIS A 24 -2.70 1.95 1.69
N THR A 25 -2.05 2.60 2.67
CA THR A 25 -0.59 2.48 2.84
C THR A 25 -0.19 1.08 3.31
N HIS A 26 -1.20 0.28 3.67
CA HIS A 26 -1.09 -1.13 3.85
C HIS A 26 -0.88 -1.83 2.50
N ILE A 27 0.30 -2.42 2.34
CA ILE A 27 0.76 -3.15 1.14
C ILE A 27 -0.30 -4.13 0.62
N GLU A 28 -1.04 -4.79 1.53
CA GLU A 28 -2.06 -5.80 1.20
C GLU A 28 -3.34 -5.21 0.57
N GLY A 29 -3.64 -3.92 0.79
CA GLY A 29 -4.88 -3.27 0.35
C GLY A 29 -4.74 -2.34 -0.85
N ASN A 30 -3.50 -2.09 -1.31
CA ASN A 30 -3.26 -1.11 -2.38
C ASN A 30 -3.28 -1.77 -3.77
N LYS A 31 -4.36 -1.53 -4.52
CA LYS A 31 -4.49 -1.99 -5.92
C LYS A 31 -3.34 -1.50 -6.81
N ALA A 32 -2.82 -0.30 -6.57
CA ALA A 32 -1.72 0.26 -7.36
C ALA A 32 -0.38 -0.46 -7.11
N MET A 33 -0.11 -0.93 -5.89
CA MET A 33 1.09 -1.71 -5.58
C MET A 33 0.94 -3.17 -6.01
N ASN A 34 -0.27 -3.74 -5.91
CA ASN A 34 -0.55 -5.08 -6.43
C ASN A 34 -0.40 -5.16 -7.96
N ASP A 35 -0.78 -4.12 -8.70
CA ASP A 35 -0.57 -4.04 -10.16
C ASP A 35 0.92 -4.05 -10.53
N GLN A 36 1.76 -3.44 -9.69
CA GLN A 36 3.22 -3.48 -9.80
C GLN A 36 3.84 -4.82 -9.30
N GLY A 37 3.01 -5.78 -8.88
CA GLY A 37 3.45 -7.07 -8.33
C GLY A 37 3.98 -7.02 -6.89
N ILE A 38 3.89 -5.85 -6.23
CA ILE A 38 4.39 -5.64 -4.87
C ILE A 38 3.32 -6.11 -3.89
N THR A 39 3.47 -7.34 -3.38
CA THR A 39 2.65 -7.92 -2.31
C THR A 39 3.50 -8.13 -1.05
N CYS A 40 2.87 -8.48 0.08
CA CYS A 40 3.60 -8.86 1.29
C CYS A 40 4.64 -9.94 0.97
N TYR A 41 5.83 -9.85 1.57
CA TYR A 41 6.97 -10.75 1.33
C TYR A 41 6.56 -12.24 1.44
N ARG A 42 5.66 -12.56 2.37
CA ARG A 42 5.13 -13.92 2.56
C ARG A 42 4.32 -14.43 1.35
N ASP A 43 3.53 -13.55 0.73
CA ASP A 43 2.77 -13.88 -0.48
C ASP A 43 3.65 -13.93 -1.73
N MET A 44 4.73 -13.13 -1.78
CA MET A 44 5.75 -13.25 -2.82
C MET A 44 6.44 -14.61 -2.74
N GLU A 45 6.94 -14.99 -1.56
CA GLU A 45 7.56 -16.31 -1.35
C GLU A 45 6.60 -17.46 -1.69
N LYS A 46 5.32 -17.34 -1.32
CA LYS A 46 4.31 -18.36 -1.66
C LYS A 46 4.08 -18.47 -3.16
N LYS A 47 4.00 -17.34 -3.88
CA LYS A 47 3.86 -17.31 -5.35
C LYS A 47 5.10 -17.85 -6.06
N GLU A 48 6.29 -17.59 -5.52
CA GLU A 48 7.53 -18.09 -6.12
C GLU A 48 7.72 -19.59 -5.85
N ARG A 49 7.37 -20.05 -4.64
CA ARG A 49 7.36 -21.49 -4.33
C ARG A 49 6.28 -22.26 -5.09
N SER A 50 5.12 -21.67 -5.42
CA SER A 50 4.10 -22.41 -6.20
C SER A 50 4.57 -22.78 -7.60
N HIS A 51 5.56 -22.08 -8.15
CA HIS A 51 6.20 -22.41 -9.42
C HIS A 51 7.36 -23.43 -9.27
N ASN A 52 7.82 -23.71 -8.05
CA ASN A 52 8.93 -24.62 -7.79
C ASN A 52 8.45 -26.06 -7.52
N ARG A 53 8.91 -27.01 -8.33
CA ARG A 53 8.59 -28.44 -8.21
C ARG A 53 9.09 -29.08 -6.89
N PHE A 54 10.03 -28.43 -6.21
CA PHE A 54 10.60 -28.90 -4.93
C PHE A 54 10.11 -28.10 -3.72
N ALA A 55 8.98 -27.40 -3.85
CA ALA A 55 8.45 -26.59 -2.76
C ALA A 55 8.11 -27.44 -1.52
N VAL A 56 8.70 -27.08 -0.38
CA VAL A 56 8.42 -27.69 0.93
C VAL A 56 7.26 -26.95 1.58
N SER A 57 6.27 -27.68 2.10
CA SER A 57 5.13 -27.11 2.82
C SER A 57 5.61 -26.48 4.12
N GLU A 58 5.41 -25.17 4.26
CA GLU A 58 5.75 -24.45 5.49
C GLU A 58 4.77 -24.85 6.61
N LYS A 59 5.30 -25.22 7.77
CA LYS A 59 4.50 -25.65 8.92
C LYS A 59 4.02 -24.40 9.65
N SER A 60 2.74 -24.07 9.54
CA SER A 60 2.12 -23.02 10.36
C SER A 60 2.28 -23.42 11.82
N LYS A 61 2.97 -22.58 12.59
CA LYS A 61 3.11 -22.75 14.04
C LYS A 61 1.79 -22.44 14.73
#